data_AF-A0A087B2N8-F1
#
_entry.id   AF-A0A087B2N8-F1
#
_cell.length_a   1.000
_cell.length_b   1.000
_cell.length_c   1.000
_cell.angle_alpha   90.00
_cell.angle_beta   90.00
_cell.angle_gamma   90.00
#
_symmetry.space_group_name_H-M   'P 1'
#
loop_
_entity.id
_entity.type
_entity.pdbx_description
1 polymer ?
#
loop_
_entity_poly.entity_id
_entity_poly.type
_entity_poly.pdbx_seq_one_letter_code
_entity_poly.pdbx_strand_id
1 'polypeptide(L)'
;MERDFDCLTRLRGFIRRAGATPFAAGHAALPTVRYGDRQVELRRLAEQARECMQPAGNDFLDDLLAFSEWIGYEEGTAYVFLLRDAMLPYLYLLACGRRDIHPWLLSRRSLADLAGADGVDDALRLPIYEALEQGHADYAGFSRFCGERIRGVLDQHGRLRGLLDGIPQDRIVVVESGYCGTVPMTLAALDKRVSMRMFTTAPFLFGTYGDCVYSRRYEDLRRFETLVSQDVLMQYAGFGDGVFRVREAEDEWVRDGAMAEMGVVVRAFKG
;
A
#
# COMPACT_ATOMS: atom_id res chain seq x y z
N MET A 1 -20.06 -21.87 -2.10
CA MET A 1 -19.07 -20.78 -2.08
C MET A 1 -18.73 -20.33 -0.66
N GLU A 2 -19.69 -20.12 0.26
CA GLU A 2 -19.37 -19.71 1.65
C GLU A 2 -19.01 -20.84 2.64
N ARG A 3 -19.32 -22.10 2.32
CA ARG A 3 -19.05 -23.24 3.24
C ARG A 3 -17.57 -23.58 3.41
N ASP A 4 -16.70 -23.03 2.58
CA ASP A 4 -15.28 -23.37 2.55
C ASP A 4 -14.40 -22.37 3.31
N PHE A 5 -14.97 -21.32 3.91
CA PHE A 5 -14.22 -20.27 4.62
C PHE A 5 -14.67 -20.12 6.08
N ASP A 6 -14.06 -20.90 6.98
CA ASP A 6 -14.31 -20.92 8.43
C ASP A 6 -14.21 -19.52 9.07
N CYS A 7 -13.24 -18.71 8.64
CA CYS A 7 -12.99 -17.37 9.18
C CYS A 7 -14.14 -16.37 8.93
N LEU A 8 -14.68 -16.34 7.71
CA LEU A 8 -15.80 -15.47 7.33
C LEU A 8 -17.07 -15.84 8.10
N THR A 9 -17.33 -17.14 8.23
CA THR A 9 -18.48 -17.65 8.99
C THR A 9 -18.37 -17.27 10.46
N ARG A 10 -17.18 -17.44 11.06
CA ARG A 10 -16.92 -17.07 12.47
C ARG A 10 -17.03 -15.56 12.70
N LEU A 11 -16.48 -14.74 11.82
CA LEU A 11 -16.55 -13.27 11.91
C LEU A 11 -18.00 -12.78 11.82
N ARG A 12 -18.77 -13.26 10.83
CA ARG A 12 -20.19 -12.90 10.71
C ARG A 12 -20.99 -13.34 11.93
N GLY A 13 -20.69 -14.52 12.47
CA GLY A 13 -21.28 -14.99 13.73
C GLY A 13 -20.97 -14.06 14.90
N PHE A 14 -19.74 -13.58 15.00
CA PHE A 14 -19.34 -12.60 16.01
C PHE A 14 -20.08 -11.26 15.85
N ILE A 15 -20.11 -10.70 14.63
CA ILE A 15 -20.80 -9.42 14.34
C ILE A 15 -22.29 -9.49 14.71
N ARG A 16 -22.95 -10.59 14.35
CA ARG A 16 -24.36 -10.82 14.72
C ARG A 16 -24.55 -10.91 16.24
N ARG A 17 -23.65 -11.60 16.95
CA ARG A 17 -23.69 -11.68 18.43
C ARG A 17 -23.49 -10.32 19.10
N ALA A 18 -22.76 -9.41 18.46
CA ALA A 18 -22.57 -8.04 18.91
C ALA A 18 -23.74 -7.10 18.55
N GLY A 19 -24.83 -7.61 17.95
CA GLY A 19 -26.00 -6.82 17.58
C GLY A 19 -25.85 -6.00 16.31
N ALA A 20 -24.81 -6.26 15.51
CA ALA A 20 -24.56 -5.56 14.25
C ALA A 20 -24.91 -6.44 13.03
N THR A 21 -25.18 -5.79 11.90
CA THR A 21 -25.40 -6.46 10.61
C THR A 21 -24.05 -6.73 9.94
N PRO A 22 -23.72 -7.99 9.58
CA PRO A 22 -22.50 -8.26 8.84
C PRO A 22 -22.51 -7.58 7.48
N PHE A 23 -21.38 -6.99 7.11
CA PHE A 23 -21.17 -6.44 5.78
C PHE A 23 -21.15 -7.57 4.72
N ALA A 24 -21.58 -7.23 3.51
CA ALA A 24 -21.52 -8.14 2.37
C ALA A 24 -20.05 -8.46 2.05
N ALA A 25 -19.72 -9.74 1.86
CA ALA A 25 -18.43 -10.12 1.30
C ALA A 25 -18.49 -9.85 -0.21
N GLY A 26 -18.10 -8.64 -0.61
CA GLY A 26 -17.90 -8.32 -2.01
C GLY A 26 -16.49 -8.74 -2.41
N HIS A 27 -16.35 -9.29 -3.61
CA HIS A 27 -15.11 -9.62 -4.32
C HIS A 27 -14.59 -11.05 -4.09
N ALA A 28 -14.76 -11.88 -5.13
CA ALA A 28 -14.09 -13.16 -5.24
C ALA A 28 -12.57 -12.96 -5.31
N ALA A 29 -11.79 -13.95 -4.90
CA ALA A 29 -10.36 -13.94 -5.17
C ALA A 29 -10.13 -13.87 -6.69
N LEU A 30 -9.13 -13.08 -7.10
CA LEU A 30 -8.73 -13.04 -8.50
C LEU A 30 -8.16 -14.42 -8.91
N PRO A 31 -8.35 -14.84 -10.17
CA PRO A 31 -7.75 -16.07 -10.69
C PRO A 31 -6.22 -16.06 -10.59
N THR A 32 -5.60 -17.24 -10.60
CA THR A 32 -4.15 -17.36 -10.71
C THR A 32 -3.66 -16.78 -12.03
N VAL A 33 -2.60 -15.96 -11.97
CA VAL A 33 -2.01 -15.24 -13.11
C VAL A 33 -0.64 -15.80 -13.45
N ARG A 34 -0.30 -15.78 -14.75
CA ARG A 34 1.03 -16.09 -15.27
C ARG A 34 1.83 -14.81 -15.46
N TYR A 35 3.07 -14.84 -15.00
CA TYR A 35 4.00 -13.72 -15.14
C TYR A 35 5.09 -14.09 -16.14
N GLY A 36 5.44 -13.14 -17.00
CA GLY A 36 6.49 -13.36 -17.99
C GLY A 36 7.88 -13.36 -17.37
N ASP A 37 8.89 -13.79 -18.14
CA ASP A 37 10.27 -13.86 -17.68
C ASP A 37 10.99 -12.50 -17.67
N ARG A 38 10.49 -11.56 -18.48
CA ARG A 38 11.09 -10.24 -18.64
C ARG A 38 10.94 -9.41 -17.36
N GLN A 39 12.07 -8.88 -16.89
CA GLN A 39 12.09 -7.91 -15.81
C GLN A 39 12.06 -6.49 -16.37
N VAL A 40 11.23 -5.64 -15.80
CA VAL A 40 11.13 -4.22 -16.11
C VAL A 40 11.24 -3.39 -14.85
N GLU A 41 11.76 -2.17 -14.97
CA GLU A 41 11.78 -1.21 -13.87
C GLU A 41 10.35 -0.77 -13.55
N LEU A 42 10.01 -0.77 -12.25
CA LEU A 42 8.66 -0.46 -11.78
C LEU A 42 8.19 0.94 -12.22
N ARG A 43 9.08 1.93 -12.16
CA ARG A 43 8.77 3.30 -12.63
C ARG A 43 8.39 3.31 -14.10
N ARG A 44 9.17 2.63 -14.94
CA ARG A 44 8.93 2.56 -16.39
C ARG A 44 7.62 1.86 -16.71
N LEU A 45 7.29 0.78 -16.00
CA LEU A 45 6.01 0.09 -16.17
C LEU A 45 4.83 1.02 -15.87
N ALA A 46 4.89 1.76 -14.75
CA ALA A 46 3.83 2.68 -14.37
C ALA A 46 3.71 3.86 -15.35
N GLU A 47 4.84 4.36 -15.88
CA GLU A 47 4.86 5.38 -16.94
C GLU A 47 4.24 4.87 -18.25
N GLN A 48 4.52 3.63 -18.65
CA GLN A 48 3.91 3.02 -19.83
C GLN A 48 2.41 2.78 -19.63
N ALA A 49 2.00 2.33 -18.44
CA ALA A 49 0.60 2.13 -18.12
C ALA A 49 -0.20 3.42 -18.28
N ARG A 50 0.39 4.58 -17.94
CA ARG A 50 -0.21 5.91 -18.14
C ARG A 50 -0.54 6.22 -19.61
N GLU A 51 0.28 5.80 -20.55
CA GLU A 51 0.08 6.08 -21.98
C GLU A 51 -1.08 5.27 -22.59
N CYS A 52 -1.41 4.13 -21.98
CA CYS A 52 -2.38 3.16 -22.51
C CYS A 52 -3.78 3.26 -21.86
N MET A 53 -3.98 4.19 -20.92
CA MET A 53 -5.23 4.31 -20.15
C MET A 53 -6.45 4.67 -21.02
N GLN A 54 -7.57 3.98 -20.78
CA GLN A 54 -8.86 4.25 -21.43
C GLN A 54 -9.93 4.62 -20.39
N PRO A 55 -10.76 5.65 -20.59
CA PRO A 55 -11.79 6.05 -19.62
C PRO A 55 -12.73 4.90 -19.23
N ALA A 56 -12.86 4.61 -17.92
CA ALA A 56 -13.82 3.63 -17.41
C ALA A 56 -14.51 4.14 -16.13
N GLY A 57 -15.82 3.87 -15.98
CA GLY A 57 -16.62 4.28 -14.83
C GLY A 57 -16.73 3.21 -13.74
N ASN A 58 -16.45 3.58 -12.49
CA ASN A 58 -16.62 2.73 -11.29
C ASN A 58 -16.63 3.62 -10.03
N ASP A 59 -17.69 3.56 -9.24
CA ASP A 59 -17.91 4.39 -8.04
C ASP A 59 -16.77 4.26 -7.01
N PHE A 60 -16.19 3.06 -6.84
CA PHE A 60 -15.04 2.88 -5.94
C PHE A 60 -13.78 3.56 -6.47
N LEU A 61 -13.61 3.64 -7.80
CA LEU A 61 -12.48 4.36 -8.38
C LEU A 61 -12.63 5.88 -8.19
N ASP A 62 -13.85 6.39 -8.06
CA ASP A 62 -14.07 7.80 -7.73
C ASP A 62 -13.67 8.11 -6.27
N ASP A 63 -13.93 7.19 -5.32
CA ASP A 63 -13.40 7.26 -3.95
C ASP A 63 -11.85 7.29 -3.93
N LEU A 64 -11.19 6.59 -4.86
CA LEU A 64 -9.73 6.60 -5.02
C LEU A 64 -9.19 7.90 -5.62
N LEU A 65 -9.96 8.56 -6.49
CA LEU A 65 -9.61 9.90 -6.95
C LEU A 65 -9.67 10.90 -5.79
N ALA A 66 -10.73 10.85 -4.98
CA ALA A 66 -10.85 11.69 -3.80
C ALA A 66 -9.74 11.42 -2.77
N PHE A 67 -9.33 10.16 -2.60
CA PHE A 67 -8.13 9.82 -1.83
C PHE A 67 -6.87 10.46 -2.45
N SER A 68 -6.70 10.37 -3.77
CA SER A 68 -5.55 10.96 -4.48
C SER A 68 -5.45 12.48 -4.30
N GLU A 69 -6.60 13.16 -4.29
CA GLU A 69 -6.71 14.58 -3.97
C GLU A 69 -6.38 14.89 -2.51
N TRP A 70 -6.86 14.06 -1.58
CA TRP A 70 -6.56 14.19 -0.15
C TRP A 70 -5.08 13.96 0.16
N ILE A 71 -4.38 13.10 -0.59
CA ILE A 71 -2.91 12.99 -0.55
C ILE A 71 -2.24 14.24 -1.15
N GLY A 72 -2.90 15.38 -1.36
CA GLY A 72 -2.40 16.60 -1.99
C GLY A 72 -0.89 16.92 -1.93
N TYR A 73 -0.42 17.72 -2.88
CA TYR A 73 1.02 17.91 -3.11
C TYR A 73 1.61 19.13 -2.37
N GLU A 74 2.73 18.93 -1.67
CA GLU A 74 3.51 19.96 -0.98
C GLU A 74 4.89 20.11 -1.65
N GLU A 75 5.35 21.34 -1.87
CA GLU A 75 6.72 21.60 -2.35
C GLU A 75 7.77 21.11 -1.34
N GLY A 76 8.93 20.68 -1.83
CA GLY A 76 10.00 20.16 -0.98
C GLY A 76 9.67 18.82 -0.30
N THR A 77 8.63 18.12 -0.75
CA THR A 77 8.17 16.84 -0.20
C THR A 77 8.32 15.73 -1.23
N ALA A 78 9.00 14.64 -0.84
CA ALA A 78 9.02 13.41 -1.62
C ALA A 78 7.83 12.53 -1.23
N TYR A 79 7.18 11.92 -2.20
CA TYR A 79 6.08 10.98 -1.96
C TYR A 79 6.51 9.57 -2.32
N VAL A 80 6.50 8.67 -1.35
CA VAL A 80 6.81 7.24 -1.55
C VAL A 80 5.49 6.49 -1.64
N PHE A 81 5.16 5.98 -2.83
CA PHE A 81 3.94 5.20 -3.05
C PHE A 81 4.26 3.71 -2.96
N LEU A 82 3.62 3.01 -2.02
CA LEU A 82 3.75 1.57 -1.86
C LEU A 82 2.85 0.86 -2.89
N LEU A 83 3.40 0.60 -4.08
CA LEU A 83 2.66 0.18 -5.27
C LEU A 83 2.03 -1.22 -5.22
N ARG A 84 2.15 -1.96 -4.11
CA ARG A 84 1.26 -3.10 -3.85
C ARG A 84 -0.19 -2.61 -3.83
N ASP A 85 -0.41 -1.43 -3.24
CA ASP A 85 -1.73 -0.89 -2.96
C ASP A 85 -1.76 0.65 -3.13
N ALA A 86 -0.98 1.20 -4.06
CA ALA A 86 -0.96 2.66 -4.27
C ALA A 86 -0.68 3.03 -5.74
N MET A 87 -0.96 2.11 -6.67
CA MET A 87 -0.75 2.33 -8.10
C MET A 87 -1.59 3.49 -8.62
N LEU A 88 -2.89 3.50 -8.32
CA LEU A 88 -3.78 4.55 -8.84
C LEU A 88 -3.44 5.96 -8.29
N PRO A 89 -3.22 6.14 -6.98
CA PRO A 89 -2.72 7.42 -6.47
C PRO A 89 -1.39 7.87 -7.07
N TYR A 90 -0.45 6.94 -7.28
CA TYR A 90 0.82 7.25 -7.94
C TYR A 90 0.61 7.79 -9.36
N LEU A 91 -0.21 7.10 -10.16
CA LEU A 91 -0.51 7.48 -11.54
C LEU A 91 -1.24 8.83 -11.61
N TYR A 92 -2.14 9.10 -10.66
CA TYR A 92 -2.81 10.40 -10.56
C TYR A 92 -1.81 11.53 -10.36
N LEU A 93 -0.93 11.44 -9.35
CA LEU A 93 0.07 12.50 -9.12
C LEU A 93 1.08 12.60 -10.27
N LEU A 94 1.46 11.48 -10.89
CA LEU A 94 2.29 11.48 -12.09
C LEU A 94 1.60 12.23 -13.25
N ALA A 95 0.30 12.03 -13.43
CA ALA A 95 -0.49 12.73 -14.44
C ALA A 95 -0.64 14.23 -14.15
N CYS A 96 -0.69 14.64 -12.88
CA CYS A 96 -0.56 16.04 -12.45
C CYS A 96 0.84 16.65 -12.70
N GLY A 97 1.79 15.89 -13.25
CA GLY A 97 3.14 16.37 -13.53
C GLY A 97 4.06 16.42 -12.31
N ARG A 98 3.72 15.71 -11.22
CA ARG A 98 4.57 15.63 -10.04
C ARG A 98 5.80 14.77 -10.33
N ARG A 99 6.97 15.19 -9.84
CA ARG A 99 8.27 14.59 -10.17
C ARG A 99 8.95 13.90 -8.99
N ASP A 100 8.79 14.45 -7.79
CA ASP A 100 9.38 13.92 -6.55
C ASP A 100 8.50 12.79 -5.96
N ILE A 101 8.11 11.84 -6.82
CA ILE A 101 7.28 10.70 -6.47
C ILE A 101 8.05 9.40 -6.75
N HIS A 102 8.01 8.47 -5.82
CA HIS A 102 8.86 7.28 -5.79
C HIS A 102 7.98 6.02 -5.72
N PRO A 103 7.93 5.21 -6.79
CA PRO A 103 7.17 3.97 -6.79
C PRO A 103 7.98 2.86 -6.14
N TRP A 104 7.58 2.39 -4.96
CA TRP A 104 8.25 1.33 -4.22
C TRP A 104 7.36 0.09 -4.08
N LEU A 105 7.95 -1.10 -4.10
CA LEU A 105 7.22 -2.36 -3.94
C LEU A 105 7.72 -3.11 -2.71
N LEU A 106 7.39 -2.59 -1.53
CA LEU A 106 7.73 -3.18 -0.22
C LEU A 106 6.67 -4.23 0.19
N SER A 107 6.85 -5.45 -0.33
CA SER A 107 6.13 -6.66 0.06
C SER A 107 6.95 -7.53 1.01
N ARG A 108 6.33 -8.55 1.63
CA ARG A 108 7.05 -9.58 2.40
C ARG A 108 8.26 -10.15 1.67
N ARG A 109 8.09 -10.46 0.39
CA ARG A 109 9.15 -11.02 -0.46
C ARG A 109 10.29 -10.03 -0.69
N SER A 110 9.98 -8.77 -0.97
CA SER A 110 11.02 -7.75 -1.13
C SER A 110 11.73 -7.42 0.17
N LEU A 111 11.01 -7.42 1.31
CA LEU A 111 11.62 -7.21 2.62
C LEU A 111 12.58 -8.34 2.95
N ALA A 112 12.20 -9.59 2.65
CA ALA A 112 13.08 -10.74 2.83
C ALA A 112 14.34 -10.65 1.94
N ASP A 113 14.19 -10.27 0.67
CA ASP A 113 15.30 -10.07 -0.27
C ASP A 113 16.25 -8.94 0.20
N LEU A 114 15.68 -7.80 0.61
CA LEU A 114 16.46 -6.67 1.14
C LEU A 114 17.19 -7.04 2.43
N ALA A 115 16.53 -7.76 3.34
CA ALA A 115 17.08 -8.16 4.63
C ALA A 115 18.03 -9.36 4.56
N GLY A 116 17.98 -10.15 3.48
CA GLY A 116 18.67 -11.43 3.36
C GLY A 116 18.13 -12.52 4.30
N ALA A 117 16.90 -12.36 4.81
CA ALA A 117 16.28 -13.25 5.79
C ALA A 117 14.76 -13.28 5.66
N ASP A 118 14.16 -14.46 5.80
CA ASP A 118 12.70 -14.61 5.85
C ASP A 118 12.12 -14.12 7.19
N GLY A 119 10.82 -13.82 7.22
CA GLY A 119 10.10 -13.47 8.46
C GLY A 119 10.32 -12.05 8.97
N VAL A 120 11.11 -11.23 8.28
CA VAL A 120 11.40 -9.85 8.70
C VAL A 120 10.15 -8.98 8.75
N ASP A 121 9.19 -9.17 7.84
CA ASP A 121 7.88 -8.49 7.88
C ASP A 121 7.13 -8.74 9.20
N ASP A 122 7.14 -9.98 9.71
CA ASP A 122 6.49 -10.32 10.97
C ASP A 122 7.22 -9.69 12.16
N ALA A 123 8.55 -9.69 12.14
CA ALA A 123 9.37 -9.03 13.17
C ALA A 123 9.15 -7.51 13.19
N LEU A 124 8.96 -6.87 12.03
CA LEU A 124 8.65 -5.44 11.91
C LEU A 124 7.21 -5.11 12.32
N ARG A 125 6.28 -6.05 12.15
CA ARG A 125 4.86 -5.89 12.50
C ARG A 125 4.59 -6.12 13.98
N LEU A 126 5.34 -6.99 14.65
CA LEU A 126 5.14 -7.34 16.06
C LEU A 126 5.09 -6.12 17.01
N PRO A 127 6.00 -5.13 16.91
CA PRO A 127 5.96 -3.95 17.78
C PRO A 127 4.65 -3.16 17.75
N ILE A 128 3.92 -3.18 16.64
CA ILE A 128 2.61 -2.51 16.51
C ILE A 128 1.58 -3.19 17.42
N TYR A 129 1.56 -4.52 17.46
CA TYR A 129 0.66 -5.26 18.35
C TYR A 129 1.07 -5.10 19.82
N GLU A 130 2.37 -5.19 20.12
CA GLU A 130 2.89 -4.98 21.48
C GLU A 130 2.55 -3.58 22.01
N ALA A 131 2.61 -2.55 21.15
CA ALA A 131 2.26 -1.19 21.54
C ALA A 131 0.79 -1.09 21.97
N LEU A 132 -0.11 -1.73 21.21
CA LEU A 132 -1.54 -1.78 21.52
C LEU A 132 -1.82 -2.54 22.82
N GLU A 133 -1.16 -3.68 23.02
CA GLU A 133 -1.29 -4.49 24.25
C GLU A 133 -0.83 -3.73 25.49
N GLN A 134 0.17 -2.85 25.35
CA GLN A 134 0.66 -1.99 26.42
C GLN A 134 -0.14 -0.69 26.58
N GLY A 135 -1.21 -0.51 25.80
CA GLY A 135 -2.12 0.62 25.93
C GLY A 135 -1.61 1.92 25.29
N HIS A 136 -0.62 1.86 24.39
CA HIS A 136 -0.19 3.03 23.63
C HIS A 136 -1.24 3.38 22.56
N ALA A 137 -2.21 4.20 22.94
CA ALA A 137 -3.34 4.57 22.08
C ALA A 137 -3.09 5.84 21.25
N ASP A 138 -2.29 6.80 21.73
CA ASP A 138 -1.95 8.02 21.01
C ASP A 138 -0.76 7.82 20.05
N TYR A 139 -0.76 8.55 18.93
CA TYR A 139 0.26 8.39 17.89
C TYR A 139 1.69 8.61 18.41
N ALA A 140 1.91 9.59 19.30
CA ALA A 140 3.25 9.96 19.73
C ALA A 140 3.88 8.87 20.62
N GLY A 141 3.12 8.35 21.60
CA GLY A 141 3.51 7.21 22.42
C GLY A 141 3.69 5.95 21.58
N PHE A 142 2.72 5.67 20.71
CA PHE A 142 2.72 4.50 19.82
C PHE A 142 3.92 4.48 18.87
N SER A 143 4.17 5.59 18.15
CA SER A 143 5.27 5.71 17.19
C SER A 143 6.63 5.61 17.87
N ARG A 144 6.79 6.19 19.07
CA ARG A 144 8.03 6.06 19.85
C ARG A 144 8.30 4.61 20.23
N PHE A 145 7.30 3.94 20.80
CA PHE A 145 7.40 2.54 21.21
C PHE A 145 7.74 1.63 20.03
N CYS A 146 7.01 1.77 18.93
CA CYS A 146 7.23 0.99 17.72
C CYS A 146 8.61 1.27 17.13
N GLY A 147 8.97 2.55 17.01
CA GLY A 147 10.21 2.98 16.36
C GLY A 147 11.46 2.47 17.07
N GLU A 148 11.49 2.44 18.40
CA GLU A 148 12.62 1.87 19.16
C GLU A 148 12.83 0.38 18.86
N ARG A 149 11.76 -0.41 18.87
CA ARG A 149 11.82 -1.86 18.61
C ARG A 149 12.10 -2.19 17.16
N ILE A 150 11.44 -1.48 16.24
CA ILE A 150 11.68 -1.60 14.81
C ILE A 150 13.15 -1.33 14.50
N ARG A 151 13.75 -0.26 15.06
CA ARG A 151 15.19 0.00 14.90
C ARG A 151 16.04 -1.17 15.37
N GLY A 152 15.71 -1.79 16.50
CA GLY A 152 16.38 -3.00 16.97
C GLY A 152 16.31 -4.20 16.01
N VAL A 153 15.21 -4.35 15.27
CA VAL A 153 15.08 -5.35 14.18
C VAL A 153 15.95 -4.93 13.00
N LEU A 154 15.88 -3.68 12.56
CA LEU A 154 16.59 -3.17 11.39
C LEU A 154 18.12 -3.14 11.57
N ASP A 155 18.60 -3.01 12.81
CA ASP A 155 20.03 -3.09 13.15
C ASP A 155 20.66 -4.45 12.79
N GLN A 156 19.83 -5.49 12.67
CA GLN A 156 20.23 -6.83 12.25
C GLN A 156 20.27 -6.97 10.71
N HIS A 157 19.73 -5.98 9.97
CA HIS A 157 19.51 -6.02 8.52
C HIS A 157 19.95 -4.71 7.83
N GLY A 158 21.27 -4.53 7.65
CA GLY A 158 21.86 -3.25 7.25
C GLY A 158 21.36 -2.62 5.94
N ARG A 159 20.93 -3.41 4.94
CA ARG A 159 20.43 -2.87 3.65
C ARG A 159 19.10 -2.12 3.78
N LEU A 160 18.30 -2.38 4.82
CA LEU A 160 17.04 -1.68 5.04
C LEU A 160 17.24 -0.26 5.59
N ARG A 161 18.37 0.03 6.26
CA ARG A 161 18.59 1.33 6.92
C ARG A 161 18.80 2.47 5.93
N GLY A 162 19.39 2.18 4.77
CA GLY A 162 19.71 3.20 3.75
C GLY A 162 18.63 3.40 2.68
N LEU A 163 17.42 2.84 2.86
CA LEU A 163 16.36 2.92 1.84
C LEU A 163 15.99 4.38 1.48
N LEU A 164 16.11 5.30 2.44
CA LEU A 164 15.71 6.71 2.29
C LEU A 164 16.89 7.66 1.99
N ASP A 165 18.13 7.16 1.97
CA ASP A 165 19.35 7.99 1.82
C ASP A 165 19.39 8.75 0.48
N GLY A 166 18.76 8.18 -0.55
CA GLY A 166 18.68 8.77 -1.89
C GLY A 166 17.59 9.85 -2.05
N ILE A 167 16.81 10.16 -1.01
CA ILE A 167 15.73 11.15 -1.07
C ILE A 167 16.23 12.47 -0.48
N PRO A 168 16.48 13.53 -1.29
CA PRO A 168 17.04 14.80 -0.80
C PRO A 168 16.01 15.72 -0.14
N GLN A 169 14.71 15.46 -0.30
CA GLN A 169 13.64 16.32 0.19
C GLN A 169 13.59 16.40 1.73
N ASP A 170 13.14 17.54 2.26
CA ASP A 170 13.06 17.79 3.71
C ASP A 170 11.91 17.03 4.38
N ARG A 171 10.91 16.62 3.58
CA ARG A 171 9.74 15.86 4.02
C ARG A 171 9.55 14.64 3.13
N ILE A 172 9.12 13.54 3.73
CA ILE A 172 8.79 12.31 3.02
C ILE A 172 7.39 11.89 3.44
N VAL A 173 6.47 11.72 2.49
CA VAL A 173 5.13 11.20 2.74
C VAL A 173 5.04 9.80 2.17
N VAL A 174 4.83 8.80 3.02
CA VAL A 174 4.60 7.42 2.60
C VAL A 174 3.10 7.20 2.41
N VAL A 175 2.72 6.71 1.22
CA VAL A 175 1.35 6.46 0.81
C VAL A 175 1.09 4.96 0.72
N GLU A 176 0.07 4.47 1.45
CA GLU A 176 -0.35 3.06 1.50
C GLU A 176 -1.89 2.94 1.50
N SER A 177 -2.45 1.80 1.10
CA SER A 177 -3.88 1.50 1.34
C SER A 177 -4.17 1.29 2.84
N GLY A 178 -3.22 0.68 3.55
CA GLY A 178 -3.19 0.48 4.99
C GLY A 178 -3.59 -0.93 5.45
N TYR A 179 -3.30 -1.22 6.71
CA TYR A 179 -3.82 -2.33 7.51
C TYR A 179 -3.33 -2.08 8.93
N CYS A 180 -2.09 -2.47 9.21
CA CYS A 180 -1.34 -2.11 10.41
C CYS A 180 -0.37 -0.93 10.19
N GLY A 181 -0.17 -0.45 8.96
CA GLY A 181 0.81 0.61 8.68
C GLY A 181 2.25 0.18 8.96
N THR A 182 2.56 -1.11 8.84
CA THR A 182 3.88 -1.69 9.16
C THR A 182 5.00 -1.02 8.37
N VAL A 183 4.84 -0.89 7.06
CA VAL A 183 5.88 -0.32 6.20
C VAL A 183 6.04 1.19 6.47
N PRO A 184 4.98 2.02 6.48
CA PRO A 184 5.10 3.43 6.87
C PRO A 184 5.72 3.63 8.25
N MET A 185 5.34 2.84 9.26
CA MET A 185 5.94 2.92 10.60
C MET A 185 7.40 2.51 10.59
N THR A 186 7.77 1.54 9.75
CA THR A 186 9.18 1.13 9.55
C THR A 186 10.01 2.27 8.97
N LEU A 187 9.50 2.95 7.94
CA LEU A 187 10.19 4.09 7.33
C LEU A 187 10.25 5.28 8.29
N ALA A 188 9.20 5.53 9.08
CA ALA A 188 9.18 6.55 10.13
C ALA A 188 10.16 6.26 11.27
N ALA A 189 10.42 4.99 11.57
CA ALA A 189 11.42 4.59 12.55
C ALA A 189 12.87 4.86 12.08
N LEU A 190 13.10 4.82 10.75
CA LEU A 190 14.38 5.08 10.12
C LEU A 190 14.69 6.56 9.95
N ASP A 191 13.67 7.37 9.60
CA ASP A 191 13.86 8.76 9.26
C ASP A 191 12.73 9.65 9.80
N LYS A 192 13.10 10.66 10.58
CA LYS A 192 12.18 11.64 11.18
C LYS A 192 11.46 12.52 10.15
N ARG A 193 11.93 12.57 8.90
CA ARG A 193 11.28 13.30 7.79
C ARG A 193 9.99 12.62 7.34
N VAL A 194 9.80 11.36 7.69
CA VAL A 194 8.68 10.54 7.22
C VAL A 194 7.41 10.82 8.00
N SER A 195 6.35 11.15 7.26
CA SER A 195 4.96 11.06 7.67
C SER A 195 4.22 10.07 6.77
N MET A 196 2.95 9.78 7.07
CA MET A 196 2.19 8.77 6.35
C MET A 196 0.78 9.23 6.01
N ARG A 197 0.28 8.76 4.87
CA ARG A 197 -1.08 8.96 4.39
C ARG A 197 -1.63 7.61 3.94
N MET A 198 -2.61 7.10 4.68
CA MET A 198 -3.21 5.79 4.44
C MET A 198 -4.66 5.94 3.99
N PHE A 199 -5.10 5.08 3.08
CA PHE A 199 -6.50 5.06 2.66
C PHE A 199 -7.42 4.68 3.84
N THR A 200 -7.11 3.58 4.53
CA THR A 200 -7.79 3.15 5.76
C THR A 200 -6.82 2.44 6.71
N THR A 201 -7.30 1.90 7.83
CA THR A 201 -6.52 1.07 8.76
C THR A 201 -7.45 0.15 9.54
N ALA A 202 -6.91 -0.83 10.27
CA ALA A 202 -7.73 -1.68 11.13
C ALA A 202 -8.50 -0.83 12.16
N PRO A 203 -9.77 -1.17 12.49
CA PRO A 203 -10.61 -0.28 13.30
C PRO A 203 -10.05 0.09 14.68
N PHE A 204 -9.30 -0.83 15.30
CA PHE A 204 -8.66 -0.59 16.60
C PHE A 204 -7.48 0.40 16.52
N LEU A 205 -7.01 0.75 15.31
CA LEU A 205 -5.95 1.72 15.06
C LEU A 205 -6.49 3.09 14.60
N PHE A 206 -7.80 3.26 14.39
CA PHE A 206 -8.36 4.56 13.97
C PHE A 206 -8.08 5.69 14.96
N GLY A 207 -8.12 5.40 16.26
CA GLY A 207 -7.78 6.39 17.29
C GLY A 207 -6.29 6.77 17.26
N THR A 208 -5.43 5.80 16.97
CA THR A 208 -3.98 5.98 16.96
C THR A 208 -3.47 6.69 15.72
N TYR A 209 -3.91 6.27 14.53
CA TYR A 209 -3.45 6.90 13.28
C TYR A 209 -4.22 8.19 12.94
N GLY A 210 -5.44 8.36 13.44
CA GLY A 210 -6.19 9.62 13.36
C GLY A 210 -6.14 10.25 11.97
N ASP A 211 -5.54 11.44 11.91
CA ASP A 211 -5.44 12.28 10.71
C ASP A 211 -4.56 11.70 9.59
N CYS A 212 -3.85 10.59 9.85
CA CYS A 212 -3.11 9.87 8.82
C CYS A 212 -4.02 9.01 7.94
N VAL A 213 -5.31 8.88 8.29
CA VAL A 213 -6.26 7.96 7.65
C VAL A 213 -7.35 8.73 6.92
N TYR A 214 -7.50 8.48 5.63
CA TYR A 214 -8.52 9.11 4.80
C TYR A 214 -9.94 8.65 5.14
N SER A 215 -10.15 7.33 5.27
CA SER A 215 -11.47 6.72 5.45
C SER A 215 -11.52 5.72 6.61
N ARG A 216 -12.63 5.72 7.36
CA ARG A 216 -12.93 4.71 8.39
C ARG A 216 -13.66 3.47 7.85
N ARG A 217 -13.85 3.38 6.54
CA ARG A 217 -14.45 2.22 5.86
C ARG A 217 -13.41 1.12 5.66
N TYR A 218 -13.03 0.45 6.75
CA TYR A 218 -12.04 -0.64 6.71
C TYR A 218 -12.41 -1.74 5.71
N GLU A 219 -13.71 -1.99 5.51
CA GLU A 219 -14.24 -2.96 4.56
C GLU A 219 -13.86 -2.66 3.10
N ASP A 220 -13.53 -1.40 2.77
CA ASP A 220 -13.06 -1.02 1.44
C ASP A 220 -11.61 -1.42 1.18
N LEU A 221 -10.83 -1.72 2.23
CA LEU A 221 -9.44 -2.17 2.06
C LEU A 221 -9.36 -3.37 1.13
N ARG A 222 -10.29 -4.32 1.26
CA ARG A 222 -10.33 -5.48 0.38
C ARG A 222 -10.58 -5.08 -1.08
N ARG A 223 -11.45 -4.09 -1.32
CA ARG A 223 -11.73 -3.58 -2.68
C ARG A 223 -10.48 -2.97 -3.28
N PHE A 224 -9.75 -2.22 -2.45
CA PHE A 224 -8.46 -1.63 -2.78
C PHE A 224 -7.46 -2.72 -3.18
N GLU A 225 -7.25 -3.72 -2.31
CA GLU A 225 -6.30 -4.81 -2.52
C GLU A 225 -6.64 -5.69 -3.72
N THR A 226 -7.92 -5.83 -4.11
CA THR A 226 -8.33 -6.71 -5.22
C THR A 226 -8.47 -6.01 -6.57
N LEU A 227 -8.03 -4.76 -6.69
CA LEU A 227 -7.93 -4.11 -8.00
C LEU A 227 -6.90 -4.85 -8.87
N VAL A 228 -7.28 -5.19 -10.10
CA VAL A 228 -6.45 -5.94 -11.05
C VAL A 228 -5.09 -5.26 -11.28
N SER A 229 -5.10 -3.94 -11.40
CA SER A 229 -3.92 -3.08 -11.56
C SER A 229 -2.94 -3.11 -10.39
N GLN A 230 -3.38 -3.57 -9.22
CA GLN A 230 -2.61 -3.54 -7.97
C GLN A 230 -2.22 -4.95 -7.50
N ASP A 231 -3.17 -5.89 -7.54
CA ASP A 231 -3.00 -7.24 -7.03
C ASP A 231 -2.18 -8.14 -7.98
N VAL A 232 -2.49 -8.08 -9.28
CA VAL A 232 -2.05 -9.12 -10.24
C VAL A 232 -1.36 -8.61 -11.50
N LEU A 233 -1.37 -7.30 -11.76
CA LEU A 233 -0.69 -6.74 -12.93
C LEU A 233 0.82 -7.04 -12.95
N MET A 234 1.44 -7.09 -11.78
CA MET A 234 2.89 -7.20 -11.66
C MET A 234 3.32 -8.00 -10.43
N GLN A 235 4.45 -8.69 -10.55
CA GLN A 235 5.07 -9.43 -9.46
C GLN A 235 6.49 -8.93 -9.19
N TYR A 236 6.85 -8.77 -7.91
CA TYR A 236 8.23 -8.46 -7.50
C TYR A 236 9.25 -9.45 -8.09
N ALA A 237 10.28 -8.92 -8.75
CA ALA A 237 11.35 -9.69 -9.36
C ALA A 237 12.71 -9.47 -8.69
N GLY A 238 12.95 -8.30 -8.11
CA GLY A 238 14.19 -8.00 -7.39
C GLY A 238 14.38 -6.51 -7.10
N PHE A 239 15.41 -6.22 -6.30
CA PHE A 239 15.83 -4.85 -5.99
C PHE A 239 17.34 -4.71 -6.21
N GLY A 240 17.75 -3.73 -7.02
CA GLY A 240 19.15 -3.42 -7.29
C GLY A 240 19.30 -2.02 -7.86
N ASP A 241 20.45 -1.40 -7.63
CA ASP A 241 20.76 -0.04 -8.12
C ASP A 241 19.75 1.03 -7.66
N GLY A 242 19.12 0.82 -6.50
CA GLY A 242 18.09 1.71 -5.96
C GLY A 242 16.72 1.59 -6.63
N VAL A 243 16.51 0.59 -7.49
CA VAL A 243 15.29 0.44 -8.30
C VAL A 243 14.62 -0.93 -8.05
N PHE A 244 13.30 -0.90 -7.92
CA PHE A 244 12.46 -2.09 -7.90
C PHE A 244 12.22 -2.62 -9.33
N ARG A 245 12.47 -3.91 -9.52
CA ARG A 245 12.18 -4.62 -10.77
C ARG A 245 10.99 -5.55 -10.58
N VAL A 246 10.14 -5.62 -11.60
CA VAL A 246 8.93 -6.44 -11.62
C VAL A 246 8.82 -7.26 -12.89
N ARG A 247 8.01 -8.32 -12.83
CA ARG A 247 7.52 -9.09 -13.98
C ARG A 247 6.06 -8.73 -14.21
N GLU A 248 5.70 -8.51 -15.46
CA GLU A 248 4.32 -8.21 -15.86
C GLU A 248 3.52 -9.49 -16.05
N ALA A 249 2.21 -9.41 -15.80
CA ALA A 249 1.27 -10.45 -16.16
C ALA A 249 1.18 -10.64 -17.69
N GLU A 250 1.07 -11.89 -18.13
CA GLU A 250 0.91 -12.24 -19.55
C GLU A 250 -0.55 -12.35 -19.96
N ASP A 251 -1.43 -12.64 -19.00
CA ASP A 251 -2.86 -12.83 -19.22
C ASP A 251 -3.53 -11.55 -19.76
N GLU A 252 -4.21 -11.66 -20.91
CA GLU A 252 -4.89 -10.52 -21.55
C GLU A 252 -5.94 -9.87 -20.64
N TRP A 253 -6.69 -10.68 -19.89
CA TRP A 253 -7.72 -10.17 -18.97
C TRP A 253 -7.13 -9.30 -17.85
N VAL A 254 -5.90 -9.59 -17.42
CA VAL A 254 -5.19 -8.78 -16.42
C VAL A 254 -4.85 -7.44 -17.03
N ARG A 255 -4.28 -7.44 -18.25
CA ARG A 255 -3.93 -6.21 -18.95
C ARG A 255 -5.17 -5.34 -19.18
N ASP A 256 -6.24 -5.91 -19.73
CA ASP A 256 -7.46 -5.17 -20.03
C ASP A 256 -8.13 -4.63 -18.77
N GLY A 257 -8.24 -5.46 -17.73
CA GLY A 257 -8.80 -5.06 -16.44
C GLY A 257 -7.99 -3.95 -15.77
N ALA A 258 -6.66 -4.10 -15.75
CA ALA A 258 -5.76 -3.11 -15.18
C ALA A 258 -5.83 -1.77 -15.94
N MET A 259 -5.85 -1.80 -17.28
CA MET A 259 -5.97 -0.59 -18.09
C MET A 259 -7.32 0.11 -17.90
N ALA A 260 -8.41 -0.65 -17.73
CA ALA A 260 -9.72 -0.09 -17.42
C ALA A 260 -9.71 0.61 -16.05
N GLU A 261 -9.17 -0.03 -15.01
CA GLU A 261 -9.05 0.59 -13.68
C GLU A 261 -8.19 1.85 -13.71
N MET A 262 -7.01 1.80 -14.34
CA MET A 262 -6.10 2.95 -14.46
C MET A 262 -6.71 4.08 -15.30
N GLY A 263 -7.61 3.73 -16.21
CA GLY A 263 -8.47 4.62 -16.98
C GLY A 263 -9.18 5.73 -16.21
N VAL A 264 -9.49 5.49 -14.93
CA VAL A 264 -10.13 6.50 -14.08
C VAL A 264 -9.29 7.77 -13.95
N VAL A 265 -7.97 7.64 -13.92
CA VAL A 265 -7.04 8.76 -13.79
C VAL A 265 -7.17 9.70 -14.98
N VAL A 266 -7.32 9.16 -16.21
CA VAL A 266 -7.52 9.98 -17.41
C VAL A 266 -8.83 10.76 -17.38
N ARG A 267 -9.90 10.20 -16.79
CA ARG A 267 -11.18 10.92 -16.65
C ARG A 267 -11.00 12.20 -15.82
N ALA A 268 -10.21 12.15 -14.76
CA ALA A 268 -9.98 13.29 -13.87
C ALA A 268 -9.34 14.51 -14.58
N PHE A 269 -8.65 14.32 -15.71
CA PHE A 269 -7.99 15.40 -16.46
C PHE A 269 -8.70 15.79 -17.78
N LYS A 270 -9.77 15.08 -18.16
CA LYS A 270 -10.56 15.38 -19.37
C LYS A 270 -11.91 16.06 -19.05
N GLY A 271 -12.18 16.34 -17.77
CA GLY A 271 -13.35 17.08 -17.29
C GLY A 271 -13.17 18.59 -17.39
#